data_AF-A0A177AUP0-F1
#
_entry.id   AF-A0A177AUP0-F1
#
_cell.length_a   1.000
_cell.length_b   1.000
_cell.length_c   1.000
_cell.angle_alpha   90.00
_cell.angle_beta   90.00
_cell.angle_gamma   90.00
#
_symmetry.space_group_name_H-M   'P 1'
#
loop_
_entity.id
_entity.type
_entity.pdbx_description
1 polymer ?
#
loop_
_entity_poly.entity_id
_entity_poly.type
_entity_poly.pdbx_seq_one_letter_code
_entity_poly.pdbx_strand_id
1 'polypeptide(L)'
;MNWKDLEINCKRYAYNQVCELIKYSEDLEKLDHFIQKHAKLKDTADQMLKTAIQSQSDGVRSGLRELNVSLANVDSNHKNFIKLNRMYGKIDSVSADLQLLKIENDRHTNFKNCKNNLEEMIDAPKSIREVTIMISEENAPSNLLEISKKVFRIERMRHDILLEMHAKSQQEGCEYSSSQGYIVIESYFKELSKLYDTLWGLLAMIFEEYQNYIVNDPCKFVSALRIVEKESIYDGQIKKIVDSTGFTLSSRPLSWKNKLFR
;
A
#
# COMPACT_ATOMS: atom_id res chain seq x y z
N MET A 1 -4.69 -74.27 -5.48
CA MET A 1 -3.68 -75.15 -6.13
C MET A 1 -3.54 -76.40 -5.28
N ASN A 2 -3.80 -77.56 -5.86
CA ASN A 2 -3.69 -78.84 -5.16
C ASN A 2 -2.22 -79.28 -5.15
N TRP A 3 -1.57 -79.22 -4.00
CA TRP A 3 -0.14 -79.49 -3.83
C TRP A 3 0.27 -80.88 -4.31
N LYS A 4 -0.63 -81.86 -4.23
CA LYS A 4 -0.39 -83.23 -4.68
C LYS A 4 -0.22 -83.33 -6.20
N ASP A 5 -1.01 -82.59 -6.97
CA ASP A 5 -0.95 -82.61 -8.43
C ASP A 5 0.33 -81.93 -8.95
N LEU A 6 0.79 -80.89 -8.25
CA LEU A 6 2.05 -80.21 -8.55
C LEU A 6 3.25 -81.13 -8.28
N GLU A 7 3.23 -81.84 -7.15
CA GLU A 7 4.30 -82.76 -6.78
C GLU A 7 4.45 -83.91 -7.79
N ILE A 8 3.33 -84.47 -8.25
CA ILE A 8 3.32 -85.52 -9.28
C ILE A 8 3.89 -85.01 -10.60
N ASN A 9 3.49 -83.80 -11.02
CA ASN A 9 3.99 -83.20 -12.26
C ASN A 9 5.49 -82.84 -12.16
N CYS A 10 5.95 -82.32 -11.03
CA CYS A 10 7.37 -82.05 -10.79
C CYS A 10 8.21 -83.33 -10.81
N LYS A 11 7.72 -84.42 -10.19
CA LYS A 11 8.40 -85.74 -10.21
C LYS A 11 8.51 -86.28 -11.63
N ARG A 12 7.42 -86.19 -12.41
CA ARG A 12 7.41 -86.64 -13.81
C ARG A 12 8.34 -85.81 -14.70
N TYR A 13 8.40 -84.50 -14.46
CA TYR A 13 9.31 -83.60 -15.15
C TYR A 13 10.78 -83.86 -14.80
N ALA A 14 11.09 -84.06 -13.51
CA ALA A 14 12.42 -84.42 -13.05
C ALA A 14 12.89 -85.76 -13.62
N TYR A 15 12.00 -86.76 -13.65
CA TYR A 15 12.26 -88.05 -14.28
C TYR A 15 12.60 -87.89 -15.77
N ASN A 16 11.79 -87.14 -16.52
CA ASN A 16 12.04 -86.89 -17.94
C ASN A 16 13.36 -86.15 -18.18
N GLN A 17 13.70 -85.15 -17.34
CA GLN A 17 14.99 -84.46 -17.45
C GLN A 17 16.19 -85.39 -17.20
N VAL A 18 16.10 -86.27 -16.21
CA VAL A 18 17.18 -87.24 -15.93
C VAL A 18 17.36 -88.22 -17.09
N CYS A 19 16.26 -88.70 -17.67
CA CYS A 19 16.29 -89.55 -18.87
C CYS A 19 16.85 -88.83 -20.11
N GLU A 20 16.66 -87.51 -20.23
CA GLU A 20 17.25 -86.71 -21.31
C GLU A 20 18.75 -86.46 -21.12
N LEU A 21 19.22 -86.37 -19.88
CA LEU A 21 20.62 -86.09 -19.53
C LEU A 21 21.53 -87.31 -19.59
N ILE A 22 21.01 -88.52 -19.35
CA ILE A 22 21.80 -89.76 -19.29
C ILE A 22 21.24 -90.76 -20.32
N LYS A 23 21.73 -90.69 -21.56
CA LYS A 23 21.26 -91.54 -22.67
C LYS A 23 22.17 -92.74 -22.93
N TYR A 24 23.47 -92.64 -22.61
CA TYR A 24 24.46 -93.69 -22.80
C TYR A 24 25.30 -93.92 -21.54
N SER A 25 25.89 -95.12 -21.39
CA SER A 25 26.68 -95.49 -20.20
C SER A 25 27.91 -94.61 -19.96
N GLU A 26 28.47 -94.01 -21.02
CA GLU A 26 29.61 -93.07 -20.94
C GLU A 26 29.22 -91.70 -20.34
N ASP A 27 27.92 -91.35 -20.34
CA ASP A 27 27.43 -90.10 -19.75
C ASP A 27 27.39 -90.14 -18.22
N LEU A 28 27.48 -91.32 -17.59
CA LEU A 28 27.61 -91.46 -16.14
C LEU A 28 28.90 -90.82 -15.60
N GLU A 29 29.98 -90.76 -16.39
CA GLU A 29 31.24 -90.12 -15.99
C GLU A 29 31.08 -88.59 -15.83
N LYS A 30 30.09 -87.99 -16.51
CA LYS A 30 29.78 -86.55 -16.45
C LYS A 30 28.71 -86.22 -15.39
N LEU A 31 28.20 -87.23 -14.67
CA LEU A 31 27.13 -87.08 -13.68
C LEU A 31 27.50 -86.07 -12.58
N ASP A 32 28.73 -86.14 -12.06
CA ASP A 32 29.21 -85.19 -11.04
C ASP A 32 29.21 -83.75 -11.55
N HIS A 33 29.54 -83.54 -12.83
CA HIS A 33 29.49 -82.22 -13.46
C HIS A 33 28.05 -81.70 -13.57
N PHE A 34 27.10 -82.55 -13.96
CA PHE A 34 25.68 -82.19 -14.00
C PHE A 34 25.11 -81.91 -12.60
N ILE A 35 25.44 -82.72 -11.60
CA ILE A 35 25.04 -82.51 -10.20
C ILE A 35 25.57 -81.16 -9.70
N GLN A 36 26.85 -80.86 -9.90
CA GLN A 36 27.43 -79.57 -9.50
C GLN A 36 26.79 -78.38 -10.23
N LYS A 37 26.47 -78.53 -11.52
CA LYS A 37 25.78 -77.50 -12.30
C LYS A 37 24.37 -77.24 -11.77
N HIS A 38 23.60 -78.30 -11.50
CA HIS A 38 22.25 -78.17 -10.95
C HIS A 38 22.26 -77.67 -9.50
N ALA A 39 23.26 -78.04 -8.69
CA ALA A 39 23.46 -77.48 -7.35
C ALA A 39 23.73 -75.98 -7.40
N LYS A 40 24.62 -75.51 -8.30
CA LYS A 40 24.86 -74.07 -8.52
C LYS A 40 23.63 -73.32 -9.01
N LEU A 41 22.85 -73.91 -9.92
CA LEU A 41 21.59 -73.32 -10.40
C LEU A 41 20.57 -73.20 -9.28
N LYS A 42 20.46 -74.21 -8.42
CA LYS A 42 19.61 -74.18 -7.23
C LYS A 42 20.08 -73.10 -6.25
N ASP A 43 21.38 -73.05 -5.94
CA ASP A 43 21.94 -72.03 -5.04
C ASP A 43 21.71 -70.61 -5.58
N THR A 44 21.84 -70.42 -6.89
CA THR A 44 21.55 -69.14 -7.55
C THR A 44 20.06 -68.80 -7.44
N ALA A 45 19.18 -69.77 -7.71
CA ALA A 45 17.74 -69.58 -7.57
C ALA A 45 17.34 -69.24 -6.13
N ASP A 46 17.88 -69.94 -5.13
CA ASP A 46 17.65 -69.71 -3.71
C ASP A 46 18.17 -68.33 -3.27
N GLN A 47 19.33 -67.91 -3.77
CA GLN A 47 19.86 -66.55 -3.54
C GLN A 47 18.98 -65.47 -4.18
N MET A 48 18.53 -65.67 -5.42
CA MET A 48 17.62 -64.74 -6.11
C MET A 48 16.28 -64.63 -5.36
N LEU A 49 15.73 -65.76 -4.90
CA LEU A 49 14.49 -65.80 -4.13
C LEU A 49 14.65 -65.09 -2.79
N LYS A 50 15.78 -65.29 -2.10
CA LYS A 50 16.08 -64.60 -0.84
C LYS A 50 16.18 -63.09 -1.04
N THR A 51 16.88 -62.64 -2.08
CA THR A 51 16.99 -61.22 -2.44
C THR A 51 15.64 -60.63 -2.84
N ALA A 52 14.83 -61.36 -3.60
CA ALA A 52 13.49 -60.92 -4.01
C ALA A 52 12.54 -60.77 -2.80
N ILE A 53 12.52 -61.77 -1.90
CA ILE A 53 11.74 -61.72 -0.65
C ILE A 53 12.21 -60.56 0.22
N GLN A 54 13.53 -60.37 0.36
CA GLN A 54 14.07 -59.28 1.15
C GLN A 54 13.67 -57.92 0.57
N SER A 55 13.85 -57.73 -0.75
CA SER A 55 13.45 -56.50 -1.44
C SER A 55 11.94 -56.23 -1.32
N GLN A 56 11.10 -57.27 -1.39
CA GLN A 56 9.66 -57.10 -1.25
C GLN A 56 9.26 -56.80 0.20
N SER A 57 9.91 -57.44 1.17
CA SER A 57 9.73 -57.15 2.60
C SER A 57 10.13 -55.71 2.93
N ASP A 58 11.27 -55.25 2.42
CA ASP A 58 11.75 -53.88 2.59
C ASP A 58 10.82 -52.86 1.91
N GLY A 59 10.31 -53.19 0.71
CA GLY A 59 9.31 -52.39 0.02
C GLY A 59 8.00 -52.25 0.80
N VAL A 60 7.48 -53.36 1.34
CA VAL A 60 6.29 -53.34 2.20
C VAL A 60 6.55 -52.52 3.47
N ARG A 61 7.70 -52.70 4.12
CA ARG A 61 8.05 -51.95 5.34
C ARG A 61 8.17 -50.44 5.08
N SER A 62 8.75 -50.06 3.93
CA SER A 62 8.84 -48.66 3.53
C SER A 62 7.46 -48.06 3.24
N GLY A 63 6.62 -48.77 2.48
CA GLY A 63 5.25 -48.31 2.18
C GLY A 63 4.38 -48.17 3.43
N LEU A 64 4.53 -49.08 4.40
CA LEU A 64 3.81 -49.02 5.68
C LEU A 64 4.29 -47.84 6.54
N ARG A 65 5.58 -47.50 6.48
CA ARG A 65 6.14 -46.30 7.12
C ARG A 65 5.60 -45.03 6.47
N GLU A 66 5.60 -44.95 5.14
CA GLU A 66 5.06 -43.79 4.41
C GLU A 66 3.57 -43.59 4.67
N LEU A 67 2.78 -44.66 4.72
CA LEU A 67 1.36 -44.60 5.09
C LEU A 67 1.15 -44.03 6.49
N ASN A 68 1.93 -44.47 7.47
CA ASN A 68 1.85 -43.94 8.84
C ASN A 68 2.23 -42.46 8.90
N VAL A 69 3.27 -42.04 8.18
CA VAL A 69 3.66 -40.62 8.08
C VAL A 69 2.56 -39.81 7.41
N SER A 70 1.98 -40.32 6.32
CA SER A 70 0.87 -39.66 5.62
C SER A 70 -0.36 -39.53 6.52
N LEU A 71 -0.68 -40.54 7.32
CA LEU A 71 -1.78 -40.50 8.28
C LEU A 71 -1.55 -39.43 9.35
N ALA A 72 -0.35 -39.38 9.93
CA ALA A 72 0.03 -38.34 10.89
C ALA A 72 -0.03 -36.92 10.28
N ASN A 73 0.35 -36.78 9.01
CA ASN A 73 0.26 -35.52 8.28
C ASN A 73 -1.19 -35.09 8.05
N VAL A 74 -2.08 -36.03 7.69
CA VAL A 74 -3.52 -35.76 7.54
C VAL A 74 -4.12 -35.29 8.85
N ASP A 75 -3.81 -35.93 9.97
CA ASP A 75 -4.29 -35.51 11.29
C ASP A 75 -3.77 -34.13 11.69
N SER A 76 -2.50 -33.84 11.40
CA SER A 76 -1.90 -32.53 11.62
C SER A 76 -2.59 -31.45 10.78
N ASN A 77 -2.81 -31.73 9.49
CA ASN A 77 -3.51 -30.84 8.57
C ASN A 77 -4.94 -30.60 9.03
N HIS A 78 -5.66 -31.62 9.48
CA HIS A 78 -7.01 -31.48 10.01
C HIS A 78 -7.04 -30.56 11.23
N LYS A 79 -6.10 -30.73 12.18
CA LYS A 79 -5.95 -29.82 13.33
C LYS A 79 -5.65 -28.39 12.91
N ASN A 80 -4.80 -28.21 11.89
CA ASN A 80 -4.50 -26.88 11.33
C ASN A 80 -5.73 -26.26 10.68
N PHE A 81 -6.51 -27.01 9.90
CA PHE A 81 -7.77 -26.54 9.32
C PHE A 81 -8.77 -26.11 10.38
N ILE A 82 -8.92 -26.85 11.48
CA ILE A 82 -9.79 -26.46 12.59
C ILE A 82 -9.33 -25.12 13.21
N LYS A 83 -8.02 -24.96 13.45
CA LYS A 83 -7.46 -23.70 13.96
C LYS A 83 -7.71 -22.54 13.01
N LEU A 84 -7.49 -22.77 11.71
CA LEU A 84 -7.64 -21.78 10.66
C LEU A 84 -9.10 -21.33 10.54
N ASN A 85 -10.04 -22.27 10.55
CA ASN A 85 -11.47 -21.97 10.53
C ASN A 85 -11.91 -21.17 11.78
N ARG A 86 -11.36 -21.51 12.96
CA ARG A 86 -11.59 -20.75 14.19
C ARG A 86 -11.02 -19.32 14.12
N MET A 87 -9.90 -19.11 13.44
CA MET A 87 -9.33 -17.77 13.22
C MET A 87 -10.18 -16.97 12.22
N TYR A 88 -10.63 -17.59 11.13
CA TYR A 88 -11.52 -16.95 10.17
C TYR A 88 -12.82 -16.47 10.83
N GLY A 89 -13.42 -17.26 11.72
CA GLY A 89 -14.62 -16.83 12.46
C GLY A 89 -14.40 -15.62 13.38
N LYS A 90 -13.15 -15.26 13.70
CA LYS A 90 -12.81 -14.05 14.49
C LYS A 90 -12.50 -12.82 13.62
N ILE A 91 -12.33 -12.99 12.31
CA ILE A 91 -11.97 -11.87 11.42
C ILE A 91 -13.14 -10.88 11.34
N ASP A 92 -14.38 -11.36 11.29
CA ASP A 92 -15.56 -10.50 11.21
C ASP A 92 -15.67 -9.59 12.45
N SER A 93 -15.41 -10.13 13.65
CA SER A 93 -15.38 -9.32 14.87
C SER A 93 -14.26 -8.29 14.86
N VAL A 94 -13.06 -8.66 14.40
CA VAL A 94 -11.92 -7.74 14.29
C VAL A 94 -12.18 -6.65 13.25
N SER A 95 -12.86 -6.99 12.15
CA SER A 95 -13.27 -6.03 11.12
C SER A 95 -14.23 -4.98 11.67
N ALA A 96 -15.20 -5.41 12.49
CA ALA A 96 -16.12 -4.49 13.17
C ALA A 96 -15.37 -3.55 14.15
N ASP A 97 -14.46 -4.11 14.96
CA ASP A 97 -13.64 -3.30 15.88
C ASP A 97 -12.75 -2.30 15.13
N LEU A 98 -12.19 -2.69 13.99
CA LEU A 98 -11.39 -1.82 13.12
C LEU A 98 -12.23 -0.69 12.50
N GLN A 99 -13.50 -0.94 12.16
CA GLN A 99 -14.40 0.12 11.70
C GLN A 99 -14.66 1.15 12.80
N LEU A 100 -14.89 0.70 14.04
CA LEU A 100 -15.04 1.60 15.19
C LEU A 100 -13.76 2.41 15.44
N LEU A 101 -12.60 1.76 15.38
CA LEU A 101 -11.31 2.43 15.50
C LEU A 101 -11.09 3.46 14.39
N LYS A 102 -11.50 3.15 13.15
CA LYS A 102 -11.43 4.08 12.03
C LYS A 102 -12.29 5.32 12.28
N ILE A 103 -13.53 5.15 12.73
CA ILE A 103 -14.42 6.26 13.07
C ILE A 103 -13.80 7.14 14.15
N GLU A 104 -13.23 6.53 15.19
CA GLU A 104 -12.58 7.28 16.26
C GLU A 104 -11.29 7.97 15.81
N ASN A 105 -10.52 7.35 14.94
CA ASN A 105 -9.34 7.96 14.31
C ASN A 105 -9.72 9.16 13.43
N ASP A 106 -10.80 9.05 12.66
CA ASP A 106 -11.32 10.14 11.82
C ASP A 106 -11.80 11.30 12.71
N ARG A 107 -12.45 11.01 13.84
CA ARG A 107 -12.81 12.01 14.86
C ARG A 107 -11.59 12.68 15.47
N HIS A 108 -10.58 11.93 15.87
CA HIS A 108 -9.34 12.49 16.43
C HIS A 108 -8.60 13.35 15.41
N THR A 109 -8.53 12.92 14.16
CA THR A 109 -7.90 13.69 13.08
C THR A 109 -8.65 15.00 12.84
N ASN A 110 -9.99 14.94 12.78
CA ASN A 110 -10.84 16.12 12.68
C ASN A 110 -10.65 17.07 13.87
N PHE A 111 -10.60 16.55 15.10
CA PHE A 111 -10.38 17.37 16.29
C PHE A 111 -9.02 18.05 16.28
N LYS A 112 -7.96 17.32 15.90
CA LYS A 112 -6.61 17.86 15.76
C LYS A 112 -6.56 18.98 14.72
N ASN A 113 -7.18 18.78 13.55
CA ASN A 113 -7.23 19.81 12.51
C ASN A 113 -8.04 21.03 12.99
N CYS A 114 -9.21 20.83 13.59
CA CYS A 114 -9.99 21.92 14.16
C CYS A 114 -9.21 22.70 15.23
N LYS A 115 -8.45 22.02 16.10
CA LYS A 115 -7.61 22.67 17.10
C LYS A 115 -6.54 23.54 16.45
N ASN A 116 -5.81 23.01 15.48
CA ASN A 116 -4.78 23.76 14.76
C ASN A 116 -5.39 24.97 14.03
N ASN A 117 -6.52 24.77 13.33
CA ASN A 117 -7.23 25.85 12.64
C ASN A 117 -7.70 26.94 13.61
N LEU A 118 -8.17 26.57 14.82
CA LEU A 118 -8.55 27.53 15.85
C LEU A 118 -7.36 28.33 16.39
N GLU A 119 -6.22 27.67 16.63
CA GLU A 119 -4.99 28.34 17.06
C GLU A 119 -4.54 29.38 16.02
N GLU A 120 -4.56 29.03 14.73
CA GLU A 120 -4.23 29.95 13.64
C GLU A 120 -5.27 31.07 13.49
N MET A 121 -6.56 30.76 13.60
CA MET A 121 -7.63 31.77 13.56
C MET A 121 -7.46 32.78 14.69
N ILE A 122 -7.12 32.36 15.91
CA ILE A 122 -6.91 33.29 17.04
C ILE A 122 -5.73 34.26 16.77
N ASP A 123 -4.70 33.82 16.03
CA ASP A 123 -3.55 34.66 15.67
C ASP A 123 -3.84 35.63 14.50
N ALA A 124 -4.81 35.30 13.65
CA ALA A 124 -5.07 36.06 12.43
C ALA A 124 -5.45 37.53 12.65
N PRO A 125 -6.35 37.92 13.58
CA PRO A 125 -6.68 39.32 13.84
C PRO A 125 -5.50 40.11 14.38
N LYS A 126 -4.63 39.47 15.18
CA LYS A 126 -3.39 40.09 15.66
C LYS A 126 -2.48 40.39 14.48
N SER A 127 -2.30 39.41 13.59
CA SER A 127 -1.53 39.57 12.36
C SER A 127 -2.10 40.68 11.44
N ILE A 128 -3.42 40.79 11.30
CA ILE A 128 -4.06 41.86 10.51
C ILE A 128 -3.75 43.24 11.10
N ARG A 129 -3.85 43.39 12.43
CA ARG A 129 -3.51 44.65 13.12
C ARG A 129 -2.04 44.99 12.96
N GLU A 130 -1.15 44.03 13.16
CA GLU A 130 0.28 44.22 12.94
C GLU A 130 0.59 44.70 11.53
N VAL A 131 0.00 44.06 10.50
CA VAL A 131 0.18 44.46 9.11
C VAL A 131 -0.37 45.86 8.85
N THR A 132 -1.50 46.20 9.43
CA THR A 132 -2.09 47.53 9.32
C THR A 132 -1.17 48.61 9.91
N ILE A 133 -0.54 48.32 11.06
CA ILE A 133 0.46 49.22 11.68
C ILE A 133 1.69 49.34 10.79
N MET A 134 2.25 48.22 10.30
CA MET A 134 3.43 48.24 9.40
C MET A 134 3.19 49.00 8.10
N ILE A 135 1.95 49.01 7.58
CA ILE A 135 1.58 49.80 6.41
C ILE A 135 1.49 51.30 6.74
N SER A 136 1.11 51.64 7.97
CA SER A 136 0.99 53.05 8.40
C SER A 136 2.33 53.71 8.75
N GLU A 137 3.38 52.94 8.95
CA GLU A 137 4.73 53.46 9.20
C GLU A 137 5.38 53.97 7.90
N GLU A 138 6.18 55.04 7.96
CA GLU A 138 6.92 55.61 6.80
C GLU A 138 7.84 54.58 6.10
N ASN A 139 8.15 53.46 6.76
CA ASN A 139 8.94 52.35 6.24
C ASN A 139 8.13 51.28 5.49
N ALA A 140 6.83 51.49 5.25
CA ALA A 140 5.96 50.57 4.50
C ALA A 140 6.58 50.02 3.20
N PRO A 141 7.24 50.82 2.33
CA PRO A 141 7.88 50.27 1.13
C PRO A 141 9.15 49.46 1.40
N SER A 142 9.81 49.66 2.56
CA SER A 142 10.98 48.86 2.99
C SER A 142 10.57 47.50 3.57
N ASN A 143 9.39 47.40 4.19
CA ASN A 143 8.87 46.17 4.80
C ASN A 143 7.87 45.41 3.90
N LEU A 144 7.78 45.78 2.62
CA LEU A 144 6.82 45.25 1.65
C LEU A 144 6.81 43.70 1.57
N LEU A 145 7.97 43.07 1.64
CA LEU A 145 8.08 41.61 1.60
C LEU A 145 7.50 40.95 2.86
N GLU A 146 7.72 41.53 4.04
CA GLU A 146 7.19 41.01 5.28
C GLU A 146 5.68 41.17 5.36
N ILE A 147 5.18 42.33 4.93
CA ILE A 147 3.75 42.64 4.79
C ILE A 147 3.09 41.59 3.88
N SER A 148 3.59 41.43 2.64
CA SER A 148 3.02 40.47 1.68
C SER A 148 3.05 39.03 2.20
N LYS A 149 4.10 38.63 2.93
CA LYS A 149 4.20 37.31 3.56
C LYS A 149 3.13 37.08 4.63
N LYS A 150 2.89 38.07 5.50
CA LYS A 150 1.86 37.99 6.54
C LYS A 150 0.45 37.97 5.93
N VAL A 151 0.18 38.80 4.92
CA VAL A 151 -1.10 38.80 4.18
C VAL A 151 -1.36 37.46 3.51
N PHE A 152 -0.36 36.92 2.80
CA PHE A 152 -0.46 35.64 2.13
C PHE A 152 -0.68 34.47 3.11
N ARG A 153 -0.04 34.52 4.29
CA ARG A 153 -0.24 33.51 5.36
C ARG A 153 -1.70 33.47 5.82
N ILE A 154 -2.31 34.63 6.07
CA ILE A 154 -3.71 34.73 6.53
C ILE A 154 -4.65 34.22 5.43
N GLU A 155 -4.40 34.58 4.18
CA GLU A 155 -5.19 34.11 3.04
C GLU A 155 -5.09 32.60 2.84
N ARG A 156 -3.89 32.05 2.97
CA ARG A 156 -3.68 30.61 2.86
C ARG A 156 -4.47 29.87 3.93
N MET A 157 -4.42 30.35 5.18
CA MET A 157 -5.23 29.79 6.26
C MET A 157 -6.73 29.87 5.92
N ARG A 158 -7.23 31.00 5.41
CA ARG A 158 -8.63 31.11 4.95
C ARG A 158 -8.94 30.06 3.88
N HIS A 159 -8.09 29.95 2.85
CA HIS A 159 -8.26 28.98 1.77
C HIS A 159 -8.27 27.54 2.30
N ASP A 160 -7.32 27.17 3.16
CA ASP A 160 -7.18 25.82 3.70
C ASP A 160 -8.42 25.43 4.53
N ILE A 161 -8.90 26.32 5.41
CA ILE A 161 -10.12 26.08 6.21
C ILE A 161 -11.35 25.93 5.31
N LEU A 162 -11.50 26.82 4.32
CA LEU A 162 -12.64 26.80 3.40
C LEU A 162 -12.61 25.57 2.49
N LEU A 163 -11.44 25.11 2.06
CA LEU A 163 -11.27 23.88 1.28
C LEU A 163 -11.60 22.63 2.11
N GLU A 164 -11.18 22.56 3.37
CA GLU A 164 -11.55 21.46 4.29
C GLU A 164 -13.07 21.40 4.50
N MET A 165 -13.71 22.56 4.66
CA MET A 165 -15.17 22.68 4.77
C MET A 165 -15.87 22.20 3.49
N HIS A 166 -15.36 22.58 2.32
CA HIS A 166 -15.89 22.12 1.04
C HIS A 166 -15.78 20.60 0.90
N ALA A 167 -14.62 20.01 1.22
CA ALA A 167 -14.44 18.57 1.18
C ALA A 167 -15.43 17.83 2.10
N LYS A 168 -15.69 18.35 3.30
CA LYS A 168 -16.72 17.81 4.21
C LYS A 168 -18.13 17.94 3.64
N SER A 169 -18.47 19.10 3.09
CA SER A 169 -19.80 19.30 2.48
C SER A 169 -20.06 18.39 1.27
N GLN A 170 -19.02 18.06 0.49
CA GLN A 170 -19.13 17.10 -0.61
C GLN A 170 -19.39 15.67 -0.11
N GLN A 171 -18.81 15.28 1.02
CA GLN A 171 -19.08 13.99 1.65
C GLN A 171 -20.51 13.91 2.20
N GLU A 172 -21.03 15.03 2.71
CA GLU A 172 -22.39 15.14 3.27
C GLU A 172 -23.47 15.44 2.21
N GLY A 173 -23.09 15.71 0.96
CA GLY A 173 -24.01 15.99 -0.15
C GLY A 173 -24.72 17.35 -0.05
N CYS A 174 -24.15 18.30 0.69
CA CYS A 174 -24.73 19.62 0.94
C CYS A 174 -24.06 20.71 0.11
N GLU A 175 -24.82 21.76 -0.24
CA GLU A 175 -24.26 22.94 -0.92
C GLU A 175 -23.33 23.72 0.00
N TYR A 176 -22.04 23.66 -0.31
CA TYR A 176 -20.96 24.33 0.42
C TYR A 176 -21.20 25.83 0.65
N SER A 177 -21.58 26.56 -0.41
CA SER A 177 -21.73 28.02 -0.41
C SER A 177 -22.86 28.52 0.47
N SER A 178 -23.81 27.65 0.81
CA SER A 178 -24.98 27.94 1.66
C SER A 178 -24.76 27.50 3.11
N SER A 179 -23.61 26.90 3.43
CA SER A 179 -23.29 26.46 4.77
C SER A 179 -23.11 27.66 5.72
N GLN A 180 -23.71 27.59 6.91
CA GLN A 180 -23.53 28.63 7.95
C GLN A 180 -22.04 28.84 8.29
N GLY A 181 -21.25 27.77 8.24
CA GLY A 181 -19.80 27.84 8.45
C GLY A 181 -19.08 28.71 7.42
N TYR A 182 -19.42 28.57 6.13
CA TYR A 182 -18.86 29.41 5.07
C TYR A 182 -19.12 30.90 5.32
N ILE A 183 -20.37 31.25 5.65
CA ILE A 183 -20.78 32.65 5.89
C ILE A 183 -20.01 33.25 7.09
N VAL A 184 -19.88 32.49 8.17
CA VAL A 184 -19.15 32.93 9.37
C VAL A 184 -17.67 33.17 9.04
N ILE A 185 -17.03 32.24 8.34
CA ILE A 185 -15.61 32.35 7.99
C ILE A 185 -15.36 33.51 7.02
N GLU A 186 -16.19 33.67 5.98
CA GLU A 186 -16.08 34.81 5.06
C GLU A 186 -16.30 36.15 5.77
N SER A 187 -17.25 36.20 6.70
CA SER A 187 -17.48 37.41 7.51
C SER A 187 -16.27 37.74 8.39
N TYR A 188 -15.61 36.71 8.94
CA TYR A 188 -14.43 36.84 9.78
C TYR A 188 -13.22 37.39 9.02
N PHE A 189 -13.01 36.94 7.78
CA PHE A 189 -11.90 37.38 6.94
C PHE A 189 -12.22 38.60 6.07
N LYS A 190 -13.35 39.29 6.27
CA LYS A 190 -13.74 40.45 5.46
C LYS A 190 -12.69 41.57 5.45
N GLU A 191 -11.96 41.76 6.54
CA GLU A 191 -10.89 42.76 6.64
C GLU A 191 -9.69 42.45 5.74
N LEU A 192 -9.48 41.17 5.38
CA LEU A 192 -8.40 40.74 4.51
C LEU A 192 -8.54 41.31 3.09
N SER A 193 -9.77 41.44 2.58
CA SER A 193 -10.01 42.07 1.27
C SER A 193 -9.50 43.51 1.25
N LYS A 194 -9.74 44.27 2.32
CA LYS A 194 -9.26 45.65 2.44
C LYS A 194 -7.72 45.70 2.48
N LEU A 195 -7.11 44.72 3.13
CA LEU A 195 -5.66 44.60 3.24
C LEU A 195 -4.99 44.27 1.90
N TYR A 196 -5.67 43.50 1.05
CA TYR A 196 -5.24 43.28 -0.33
C TYR A 196 -5.36 44.54 -1.18
N ASP A 197 -6.42 45.32 -1.00
CA ASP A 197 -6.59 46.59 -1.72
C ASP A 197 -5.53 47.62 -1.30
N THR A 198 -5.19 47.72 0.00
CA THR A 198 -4.11 48.60 0.47
C THR A 198 -2.74 48.14 0.00
N LEU A 199 -2.46 46.83 0.02
CA LEU A 199 -1.22 46.26 -0.52
C LEU A 199 -1.09 46.52 -2.03
N TRP A 200 -2.18 46.37 -2.78
CA TRP A 200 -2.19 46.73 -4.20
C TRP A 200 -1.93 48.23 -4.40
N GLY A 201 -2.52 49.11 -3.59
CA GLY A 201 -2.26 50.55 -3.65
C GLY A 201 -0.78 50.90 -3.46
N LEU A 202 -0.09 50.26 -2.51
CA LEU A 202 1.35 50.43 -2.31
C LEU A 202 2.16 49.93 -3.51
N LEU A 203 1.80 48.77 -4.07
CA LEU A 203 2.45 48.23 -5.26
C LEU A 203 2.24 49.16 -6.46
N ALA A 204 1.01 49.63 -6.68
CA ALA A 204 0.67 50.54 -7.77
C ALA A 204 1.48 51.83 -7.70
N MET A 205 1.63 52.43 -6.52
CA MET A 205 2.47 53.61 -6.32
C MET A 205 3.94 53.36 -6.73
N ILE A 206 4.51 52.21 -6.36
CA ILE A 206 5.88 51.84 -6.75
C ILE A 206 6.02 51.67 -8.27
N PHE A 207 4.99 51.11 -8.92
CA PHE A 207 5.00 50.92 -10.38
C PHE A 207 4.72 52.21 -11.17
N GLU A 208 3.90 53.12 -10.64
CA GLU A 208 3.67 54.45 -11.21
C GLU A 208 4.95 55.30 -11.14
N GLU A 209 5.67 55.25 -10.02
CA GLU A 209 6.95 55.95 -9.82
C GLU A 209 8.17 55.10 -10.19
N TYR A 210 8.05 54.16 -11.14
CA TYR A 210 9.11 53.19 -11.44
C TYR A 210 10.48 53.83 -11.74
N GLN A 211 10.51 55.00 -12.39
CA GLN A 211 11.75 55.71 -12.71
C GLN A 211 12.51 56.14 -11.44
N ASN A 212 11.77 56.61 -10.43
CA ASN A 212 12.32 57.05 -9.15
C ASN A 212 12.89 55.85 -8.37
N TYR A 213 12.15 54.75 -8.33
CA TYR A 213 12.55 53.55 -7.60
C TYR A 213 13.69 52.77 -8.29
N ILE A 214 13.75 52.72 -9.63
CA ILE A 214 14.86 52.04 -10.33
C ILE A 214 16.20 52.73 -10.05
N VAL A 215 16.20 54.06 -9.93
CA VAL A 215 17.43 54.84 -9.69
C VAL A 215 17.81 54.85 -8.21
N ASN A 216 16.84 55.07 -7.32
CA ASN A 216 17.12 55.29 -5.90
C ASN A 216 17.09 54.00 -5.06
N ASP A 217 16.26 53.01 -5.41
CA ASP A 217 16.13 51.76 -4.65
C ASP A 217 15.62 50.59 -5.53
N PRO A 218 16.49 50.02 -6.39
CA PRO A 218 16.10 48.97 -7.33
C PRO A 218 15.64 47.69 -6.62
N CYS A 219 16.10 47.45 -5.39
CA CYS A 219 15.72 46.29 -4.59
C CYS A 219 14.22 46.29 -4.24
N LYS A 220 13.66 47.47 -3.94
CA LYS A 220 12.21 47.61 -3.67
C LYS A 220 11.37 47.34 -4.91
N PHE A 221 11.79 47.87 -6.06
CA PHE A 221 11.09 47.65 -7.33
C PHE A 221 11.06 46.15 -7.71
N VAL A 222 12.20 45.45 -7.60
CA VAL A 222 12.27 44.00 -7.87
C VAL A 222 11.43 43.21 -6.86
N SER A 223 11.38 43.65 -5.60
CA SER A 223 10.54 43.01 -4.58
C SER A 223 9.05 43.15 -4.90
N ALA A 224 8.62 44.34 -5.33
CA ALA A 224 7.24 44.57 -5.79
C ALA A 224 6.89 43.68 -6.99
N LEU A 225 7.78 43.60 -8.00
CA LEU A 225 7.60 42.72 -9.16
C LEU A 225 7.49 41.24 -8.77
N ARG A 226 8.36 40.80 -7.86
CA ARG A 226 8.37 39.43 -7.33
C ARG A 226 7.07 39.09 -6.60
N ILE A 227 6.47 40.04 -5.88
CA ILE A 227 5.17 39.83 -5.21
C ILE A 227 4.08 39.59 -6.25
N VAL A 228 4.01 40.44 -7.29
CA VAL A 228 3.04 40.28 -8.40
C VAL A 228 3.23 38.96 -9.13
N GLU A 229 4.47 38.53 -9.37
CA GLU A 229 4.76 37.25 -10.01
C GLU A 229 4.31 36.07 -9.14
N LYS A 230 4.66 36.07 -7.84
CA LYS A 230 4.24 35.03 -6.89
C LYS A 230 2.72 34.93 -6.80
N GLU A 231 2.04 36.07 -6.80
CA GLU A 231 0.59 36.14 -6.79
C GLU A 231 -0.02 35.51 -8.05
N SER A 232 0.56 35.78 -9.22
CA SER A 232 0.13 35.15 -10.48
C SER A 232 0.33 33.63 -10.48
N ILE A 233 1.40 33.14 -9.85
CA ILE A 233 1.62 31.69 -9.68
C ILE A 233 0.55 31.10 -8.78
N TYR A 234 0.23 31.77 -7.68
CA TYR A 234 -0.78 31.31 -6.73
C TYR A 234 -2.20 31.31 -7.33
N ASP A 235 -2.60 32.35 -8.06
CA ASP A 235 -3.85 32.37 -8.83
C ASP A 235 -3.92 31.19 -9.82
N GLY A 236 -2.78 30.81 -10.41
CA GLY A 236 -2.69 29.62 -11.27
C GLY A 236 -2.88 28.30 -10.52
N GLN A 237 -2.39 28.19 -9.29
CA GLN A 237 -2.61 27.02 -8.43
C GLN A 237 -4.09 26.90 -8.03
N ILE A 238 -4.71 28.00 -7.63
CA ILE A 238 -6.14 28.04 -7.29
C ILE A 238 -6.99 27.58 -8.48
N LYS A 239 -6.68 28.04 -9.71
CA LYS A 239 -7.39 27.58 -10.91
C LYS A 239 -7.33 26.06 -11.09
N LYS A 240 -6.16 25.44 -10.90
CA LYS A 240 -6.04 23.97 -10.97
C LYS A 240 -6.89 23.27 -9.91
N ILE A 241 -6.97 23.84 -8.70
CA ILE A 241 -7.83 23.31 -7.64
C ILE A 241 -9.29 23.42 -8.07
N VAL A 242 -9.73 24.59 -8.54
CA VAL A 242 -11.09 24.82 -9.08
C VAL A 242 -11.43 23.81 -10.17
N ASP A 243 -10.52 23.58 -11.13
CA ASP A 243 -10.74 22.63 -12.23
C ASP A 243 -10.91 21.18 -11.73
N SER A 244 -10.25 20.82 -10.62
CA SER A 244 -10.29 19.47 -10.05
C SER A 244 -11.42 19.22 -9.06
N THR A 245 -11.78 20.22 -8.24
CA THR A 245 -12.73 20.07 -7.13
C THR A 245 -14.01 20.88 -7.29
N GLY A 246 -14.03 21.87 -8.19
CA GLY A 246 -15.11 22.85 -8.33
C GLY A 246 -15.10 23.95 -7.26
N PHE A 247 -14.15 23.89 -6.31
CA PHE A 247 -14.07 24.84 -5.20
C PHE A 247 -13.60 26.22 -5.67
N THR A 248 -14.40 27.26 -5.42
CA THR A 248 -14.07 28.65 -5.76
C THR A 248 -14.13 29.55 -4.52
N LEU A 249 -13.20 30.51 -4.45
CA LEU A 249 -13.20 31.58 -3.44
C LEU A 249 -13.84 32.84 -4.03
N SER A 250 -14.67 33.52 -3.25
CA SER A 250 -15.39 34.75 -3.63
C SER A 250 -14.48 35.88 -4.12
N SER A 251 -13.24 35.97 -3.59
CA SER A 251 -12.31 37.07 -3.83
C SER A 251 -11.17 36.74 -4.81
N ARG A 252 -11.20 35.58 -5.46
CA ARG A 252 -10.14 35.08 -6.34
C ARG A 252 -10.69 34.86 -7.76
N PRO A 253 -9.87 35.00 -8.83
CA PRO A 253 -8.46 35.41 -8.83
C PRO A 253 -8.26 36.93 -8.71
N LEU A 254 -7.15 37.37 -8.10
CA LEU A 254 -6.85 38.81 -7.93
C LEU A 254 -6.26 39.44 -9.20
N SER A 255 -5.62 38.64 -10.05
CA SER A 255 -5.16 39.03 -11.40
C SER A 255 -4.31 40.31 -11.44
N TRP A 256 -3.46 40.52 -10.43
CA TRP A 256 -2.61 41.72 -10.32
C TRP A 256 -1.70 41.96 -11.52
N LYS A 257 -1.22 40.88 -12.15
CA LYS A 257 -0.48 40.96 -13.42
C LYS A 257 -1.27 41.69 -14.50
N ASN A 258 -2.56 41.38 -14.66
CA ASN A 258 -3.41 42.02 -15.67
C ASN A 258 -3.75 43.47 -15.30
N LYS A 259 -3.79 43.80 -14.01
CA LYS A 259 -3.99 45.17 -13.54
C LYS A 259 -2.76 46.05 -13.76
N LEU A 260 -1.56 45.46 -13.74
CA LEU A 260 -0.29 46.17 -13.92
C LEU A 260 0.02 46.50 -15.38
N PHE A 261 -0.35 45.62 -16.31
CA PHE A 261 -0.14 45.80 -17.75
C PHE A 261 -1.36 46.40 -18.48
N ARG A 262 -2.31 46.96 -17.73
CA ARG A 262 -3.45 47.72 -18.24
C ARG A 262 -3.14 49.20 -18.22
#